data_AF-A0A920FUE4-F1
#
_entry.id   AF-A0A920FUE4-F1
#
_cell.length_a   1.000
_cell.length_b   1.000
_cell.length_c   1.000
_cell.angle_alpha   90.00
_cell.angle_beta   90.00
_cell.angle_gamma   90.00
#
_symmetry.space_group_name_H-M   'P 1'
#
loop_
_entity.id
_entity.type
_entity.pdbx_description
1 polymer ?
#
loop_
_entity_poly.entity_id
_entity_poly.type
_entity_poly.pdbx_seq_one_letter_code
_entity_poly.pdbx_strand_id
1 'polypeptide(L)' 'MHQKSLQKIKSKRLDGLIMITYLEPCNMCKEVIKSARIKEVRFIFSNQNPSRKTIKKILYQKVRNNEENLVKIFFKKKD' A
#
# COMPACT_ATOMS: atom_id res chain seq x y z
N MET A 1 -5.76 -6.73 -5.45
CA MET A 1 -4.66 -6.30 -6.36
C MET A 1 -3.51 -7.33 -6.40
N HIS A 2 -2.98 -7.74 -5.24
CA HIS A 2 -1.85 -8.69 -5.15
C HIS A 2 -2.05 -10.05 -5.89
N GLN A 3 -3.18 -10.73 -5.73
CA GLN A 3 -3.42 -12.03 -6.41
C GLN A 3 -3.47 -11.90 -7.94
N LYS A 4 -4.07 -10.83 -8.47
CA LYS A 4 -4.21 -10.63 -9.92
C LYS A 4 -2.86 -10.37 -10.60
N SER A 5 -1.92 -9.68 -9.93
CA SER A 5 -0.57 -9.44 -10.47
C SER A 5 0.29 -10.69 -10.49
N LEU A 6 0.21 -11.55 -9.46
CA LEU A 6 0.95 -12.82 -9.42
C LEU A 6 0.51 -13.77 -10.55
N GLN A 7 -0.80 -13.84 -10.83
CA GLN A 7 -1.33 -14.63 -11.94
C GLN A 7 -0.83 -14.15 -13.31
N LYS A 8 -0.74 -12.82 -13.50
CA LYS A 8 -0.26 -12.22 -14.77
C LYS A 8 1.23 -12.43 -15.00
N ILE A 9 2.05 -12.36 -13.95
CA ILE A 9 3.51 -12.44 -14.07
C ILE A 9 4.00 -13.91 -14.03
N LYS A 10 3.10 -14.89 -13.78
CA LYS A 10 3.45 -16.32 -13.57
C LYS A 10 4.59 -16.54 -12.56
N SER A 11 4.82 -15.58 -11.67
CA SER A 11 5.85 -15.62 -10.63
C SER A 11 5.20 -15.39 -9.28
N LYS A 12 5.67 -16.11 -8.27
CA LYS A 12 5.27 -15.92 -6.87
C LYS A 12 5.86 -14.64 -6.25
N ARG A 13 6.80 -13.99 -6.94
CA ARG A 13 7.53 -12.80 -6.44
C ARG A 13 7.32 -11.62 -7.38
N LEU A 14 7.22 -10.43 -6.79
CA LEU A 14 7.11 -9.14 -7.48
C LEU A 14 8.40 -8.34 -7.26
N ASP A 15 9.54 -9.03 -7.37
CA ASP A 15 10.87 -8.48 -7.14
C ASP A 15 11.10 -7.25 -8.03
N GLY A 16 11.55 -6.15 -7.43
CA GLY A 16 11.92 -4.91 -8.16
C GLY A 16 10.76 -4.01 -8.59
N LEU A 17 9.50 -4.39 -8.33
CA LEU A 17 8.34 -3.58 -8.69
C LEU A 17 8.01 -2.51 -7.65
N ILE A 18 7.36 -1.44 -8.12
CA ILE A 18 6.82 -0.34 -7.30
C ILE A 18 5.30 -0.49 -7.25
N MET A 19 4.72 -0.42 -6.05
CA MET A 19 3.28 -0.45 -5.86
C MET A 19 2.75 0.95 -5.54
N ILE A 20 1.72 1.39 -6.26
CA ILE A 20 1.03 2.66 -5.99
C ILE A 20 -0.33 2.34 -5.37
N THR A 21 -0.63 2.94 -4.22
CA THR A 21 -1.89 2.74 -3.50
C THR A 21 -2.53 4.06 -3.10
N TYR A 22 -3.85 4.10 -3.03
CA TYR A 22 -4.56 5.33 -2.63
C TYR A 22 -4.40 5.60 -1.13
N LEU A 23 -4.60 4.56 -0.31
CA LEU A 23 -4.36 4.59 1.13
C LEU A 23 -3.03 3.96 1.50
N GLU A 24 -2.46 4.38 2.63
CA GLU A 24 -1.35 3.70 3.26
C GLU A 24 -1.74 2.26 3.65
N PRO A 25 -0.92 1.24 3.28
CA PRO A 25 -1.18 -0.13 3.67
C PRO A 25 -1.26 -0.31 5.19
N CYS A 26 -2.24 -1.07 5.68
CA CYS A 26 -2.29 -1.48 7.07
C CYS A 26 -1.21 -2.53 7.39
N ASN A 27 -1.04 -2.89 8.67
CA ASN A 27 -0.02 -3.84 9.10
C ASN A 27 -0.11 -5.20 8.39
N MET A 28 -1.32 -5.73 8.20
CA MET A 28 -1.54 -6.97 7.46
C MET A 28 -1.03 -6.85 6.01
N CYS A 29 -1.38 -5.77 5.33
CA CYS A 29 -0.93 -5.52 3.96
C CYS A 29 0.59 -5.33 3.87
N LYS A 30 1.21 -4.65 4.85
CA LYS A 30 2.66 -4.46 4.92
C LYS A 30 3.42 -5.79 4.98
N GLU A 31 2.93 -6.78 5.72
CA GLU A 31 3.55 -8.11 5.76
C GLU A 31 3.41 -8.87 4.44
N VAL A 32 2.27 -8.75 3.75
CA VAL A 32 2.08 -9.34 2.42
C VAL A 32 2.97 -8.67 1.36
N ILE A 33 3.12 -7.35 1.41
CA ILE A 33 4.02 -6.59 0.52
C ILE A 33 5.47 -7.03 0.74
N LYS A 34 5.85 -7.27 2.00
CA LYS A 34 7.16 -7.79 2.38
C LYS A 34 7.42 -9.19 1.86
N SER A 35 6.47 -10.11 2.00
CA SER A 35 6.61 -11.47 1.46
C SER A 35 6.67 -11.48 -0.07
N ALA A 36 5.98 -10.54 -0.72
CA ALA A 36 6.01 -10.34 -2.17
C ALA A 36 7.31 -9.73 -2.70
N ARG A 37 8.18 -9.22 -1.83
CA ARG A 37 9.45 -8.54 -2.16
C ARG A 37 9.30 -7.31 -3.07
N ILE A 38 8.21 -6.57 -2.87
CA ILE A 38 8.00 -5.27 -3.53
C ILE A 38 9.07 -4.29 -3.02
N LYS A 39 9.69 -3.56 -3.95
CA LYS A 39 10.82 -2.65 -3.65
C LYS A 39 10.34 -1.39 -2.92
N GLU A 40 9.24 -0.82 -3.40
CA GLU A 40 8.76 0.48 -2.95
C GLU A 40 7.23 0.55 -3.01
N VAL A 41 6.65 1.25 -2.04
CA VAL A 41 5.22 1.55 -1.99
C VAL A 41 4.99 3.05 -1.91
N ARG A 42 4.27 3.60 -2.88
CA ARG A 42 3.83 5.00 -2.90
C ARG A 42 2.36 5.09 -2.53
N PHE A 43 2.02 5.91 -1.55
CA PHE A 43 0.64 6.09 -1.10
C PHE A 43 0.22 7.55 -1.04
N ILE A 44 -1.06 7.84 -1.28
CA ILE A 44 -1.57 9.22 -1.34
C ILE A 44 -2.04 9.69 0.04
N PHE A 45 -2.89 8.91 0.72
CA PHE A 45 -3.43 9.25 2.03
C PHE A 45 -2.84 8.36 3.13
N SER A 46 -2.38 8.98 4.21
CA SER A 46 -1.89 8.28 5.40
C SER A 46 -3.03 7.62 6.16
N ASN A 47 -2.78 6.45 6.72
CA ASN A 47 -3.70 5.80 7.65
C ASN A 47 -3.20 6.05 9.07
N GLN A 48 -4.07 6.42 10.02
CA GLN A 48 -3.68 6.70 11.42
C GLN A 48 -3.42 5.40 12.22
N ASN A 49 -2.78 4.41 11.60
CA ASN A 49 -2.43 3.19 12.32
C ASN A 49 -1.20 3.43 13.19
N PRO A 50 -1.18 2.94 14.44
CA PRO A 50 -0.02 3.08 15.31
C PRO A 50 1.22 2.45 14.66
N SER A 51 2.31 3.20 14.61
CA SER A 51 3.56 2.76 13.99
C SER A 51 4.17 1.63 14.81
N ARG A 52 4.49 0.51 14.16
CA ARG A 52 5.37 -0.52 14.73
C ARG A 52 6.81 -0.28 14.27
N LYS A 53 7.76 -0.37 15.21
CA LYS A 53 9.20 -0.34 14.92
C LYS A 53 9.59 -1.68 14.28
N THR A 54 9.48 -1.79 12.96
CA THR A 54 10.00 -2.96 12.23
C THR A 54 11.07 -2.55 11.23
N ILE A 55 12.15 -3.32 11.22
CA ILE A 55 13.39 -3.14 10.45
C ILE A 55 13.05 -3.02 8.95
N LYS A 56 13.32 -1.85 8.36
CA LYS A 56 12.90 -1.46 7.00
C LYS A 56 13.79 -2.10 5.93
N LYS A 57 13.21 -2.97 5.09
CA LYS A 57 13.72 -3.25 3.73
C LYS A 57 12.90 -2.58 2.63
N ILE A 58 11.65 -2.17 2.91
CA ILE A 58 10.73 -1.61 1.92
C ILE A 58 10.59 -0.11 2.14
N LEU A 59 10.72 0.66 1.07
CA LEU A 59 10.56 2.10 1.07
C LEU A 59 9.07 2.46 0.96
N TYR A 60 8.54 3.20 1.93
CA TYR A 60 7.18 3.71 1.92
C TYR A 60 7.23 5.23 1.75
N GLN A 61 6.66 5.75 0.67
CA GLN A 61 6.66 7.18 0.35
C GLN A 61 5.24 7.72 0.24
N LYS A 62 4.97 8.82 0.93
CA LYS A 62 3.73 9.57 0.76
C LYS A 62 3.86 10.50 -0.45
N VAL A 63 2.95 10.40 -1.40
CA VAL A 63 2.84 11.31 -2.53
C VAL A 63 2.08 12.55 -2.06
N ARG A 64 2.64 13.74 -2.31
CA ARG A 64 1.93 15.00 -2.08
C ARG A 64 0.86 15.14 -3.17
N ASN A 65 -0.39 15.24 -2.77
CA ASN A 65 -1.49 15.51 -3.66
C ASN A 65 -2.51 16.42 -2.96
N ASN A 66 -3.16 17.30 -3.72
CA ASN A 66 -4.23 18.19 -3.26
C ASN A 66 -5.63 17.57 -3.44
N GLU A 67 -5.69 16.31 -3.87
CA GLU A 67 -6.95 15.57 -4.03
C GLU A 67 -7.70 15.38 -2.70
N GLU A 68 -9.02 15.45 -2.78
CA GLU A 68 -9.89 15.11 -1.66
C GLU A 68 -9.82 13.61 -1.34
N ASN A 69 -9.87 13.28 -0.06
CA ASN A 69 -9.87 11.90 0.39
C ASN A 69 -11.24 11.26 0.11
N LEU A 70 -11.36 10.53 -1.00
CA LEU A 70 -12.58 9.83 -1.40
C LEU A 70 -13.10 8.86 -0.34
N VAL A 71 -12.20 8.30 0.49
CA VAL A 71 -12.58 7.39 1.57
C VAL A 71 -13.32 8.14 2.68
N LYS A 72 -12.92 9.38 2.99
CA LYS A 72 -13.67 10.22 3.93
C LYS A 72 -15.05 10.57 3.39
N ILE A 73 -15.17 10.85 2.10
CA ILE A 73 -16.46 11.15 1.44
C ILE A 73 -17.36 9.91 1.48
N PHE A 74 -16.80 8.73 1.20
CA PHE A 74 -17.54 7.47 1.22
C PHE A 74 -18.14 7.18 2.60
N PHE A 75 -17.37 7.36 3.69
CA PHE A 75 -17.88 7.15 5.04
C PHE A 75 -18.86 8.24 5.52
N LYS A 76 -18.79 9.46 4.96
CA LYS A 76 -19.76 10.53 5.25
C LYS A 76 -21.13 10.30 4.58
N LYS A 77 -21.18 9.57 3.47
CA LYS A 77 -22.42 9.29 2.73
C LYS A 77 -23.19 8.06 3.25
N LYS A 78 -22.74 7.48 4.35
CA LYS A 78 -23.36 6.31 4.95
C LYS A 78 -24.34 6.75 6.04
N ASP A 79 -25.39 7.43 5.60
CA ASP A 79 -26.63 7.69 6.36
C ASP A 79 -27.74 6.80 5.76
#